data_AF-A0A364JVJ3-F1
#
_entry.id   AF-A0A364JVJ3-F1
#
_cell.length_a   1.000
_cell.length_b   1.000
_cell.length_c   1.000
_cell.angle_alpha   90.00
_cell.angle_beta   90.00
_cell.angle_gamma   90.00
#
_symmetry.space_group_name_H-M   'P 1'
#
loop_
_entity.id
_entity.type
_entity.pdbx_description
1 polymer ?
#
loop_
_entity_poly.entity_id
_entity_poly.type
_entity_poly.pdbx_seq_one_letter_code
_entity_poly.pdbx_strand_id
1 'polypeptide(L)'
;MFAVSATRTNQGAARIIAERMRKQRLEREAEMKRREEAELEAKRREMERRDAIRAKQDVLFEKVIGCYREVEITGEIKLSVKDIAQTAIVDSGLSFDDVLGPRRTRHLANYRHYAILCVWALRPDMSLPNIGKHLGGRDHTTVLHAIRRFGFDSRSDAARFIKQHGRDATMARLAKQAA
;
A
#
# COMPACT_ATOMS: atom_id res chain seq x y z
N MET A 1 30.15 81.06 -8.53
CA MET A 1 30.04 79.77 -7.81
C MET A 1 28.57 79.34 -7.84
N PHE A 2 28.23 78.29 -8.58
CA PHE A 2 26.86 77.79 -8.72
C PHE A 2 26.57 76.76 -7.62
N ALA A 3 25.66 77.06 -6.69
CA ALA A 3 25.12 76.11 -5.74
C ALA A 3 23.90 75.41 -6.35
N VAL A 4 24.12 74.28 -7.02
CA VAL A 4 23.03 73.43 -7.52
C VAL A 4 22.44 72.66 -6.33
N SER A 5 21.16 72.94 -6.06
CA SER A 5 20.30 72.34 -5.04
C SER A 5 20.43 70.81 -4.96
N ALA A 6 21.17 70.34 -3.95
CA ALA A 6 21.37 68.92 -3.62
C ALA A 6 20.12 68.23 -3.02
N THR A 7 19.02 68.97 -2.83
CA THR A 7 17.78 68.46 -2.24
C THR A 7 16.85 67.78 -3.25
N ARG A 8 17.07 67.97 -4.57
CA ARG A 8 16.28 67.31 -5.63
C ARG A 8 16.70 65.85 -5.94
N THR A 9 17.90 65.43 -5.56
CA THR A 9 18.44 64.09 -5.89
C THR A 9 18.11 63.00 -4.86
N ASN A 10 18.06 63.33 -3.56
CA ASN A 10 17.76 62.34 -2.51
C ASN A 10 16.29 61.84 -2.55
N GLN A 11 15.34 62.71 -2.91
CA GLN A 11 13.93 62.32 -3.06
C GLN A 11 13.70 61.38 -4.26
N GLY A 12 14.46 61.57 -5.34
CA GLY A 12 14.43 60.68 -6.52
C GLY A 12 15.01 59.30 -6.22
N ALA A 13 16.16 59.25 -5.54
CA ALA A 13 16.78 57.99 -5.12
C ALA A 13 15.90 57.16 -4.17
N ALA A 14 15.23 57.80 -3.20
CA ALA A 14 14.32 57.12 -2.28
C ALA A 14 13.11 56.47 -2.99
N ARG A 15 12.54 57.13 -4.02
CA ARG A 15 11.45 56.58 -4.84
C ARG A 15 11.88 55.33 -5.61
N ILE A 16 13.05 55.38 -6.25
CA ILE A 16 13.59 54.25 -7.04
C ILE A 16 13.85 53.03 -6.14
N ILE A 17 14.39 53.25 -4.93
CA ILE A 17 14.60 52.19 -3.95
C ILE A 17 13.28 51.59 -3.47
N ALA A 18 12.27 52.43 -3.16
CA ALA A 18 10.96 51.97 -2.72
C ALA A 18 10.21 51.17 -3.81
N GLU A 19 10.28 51.58 -5.08
CA GLU A 19 9.72 50.84 -6.22
C GLU A 19 10.42 49.50 -6.44
N ARG A 20 11.75 49.46 -6.34
CA ARG A 20 12.53 48.21 -6.44
C ARG A 20 12.18 47.22 -5.33
N MET A 21 12.02 47.70 -4.10
CA MET A 21 11.64 46.88 -2.95
C MET A 21 10.19 46.37 -3.06
N ARG A 22 9.25 47.17 -3.59
CA ARG A 22 7.88 46.73 -3.90
C ARG A 22 7.86 45.66 -4.97
N LYS A 23 8.63 45.86 -6.06
CA LYS A 23 8.75 44.89 -7.15
C LYS A 23 9.33 43.56 -6.67
N GLN A 24 10.40 43.60 -5.86
CA GLN A 24 10.98 42.39 -5.25
C GLN A 24 10.05 41.67 -4.28
N ARG A 25 9.22 42.40 -3.51
CA ARG A 25 8.20 41.79 -2.65
C ARG A 25 7.14 41.05 -3.48
N LEU A 26 6.62 41.70 -4.51
CA LEU A 26 5.64 41.12 -5.42
C LEU A 26 6.18 39.88 -6.15
N GLU A 27 7.44 39.93 -6.59
CA GLU A 27 8.12 38.80 -7.22
C GLU A 27 8.27 37.61 -6.25
N ARG A 28 8.64 37.86 -4.99
CA ARG A 28 8.74 36.82 -3.96
C ARG A 28 7.38 36.23 -3.59
N GLU A 29 6.35 37.06 -3.46
CA GLU A 29 4.97 36.59 -3.19
C GLU A 29 4.43 35.74 -4.34
N ALA A 30 4.71 36.12 -5.59
CA ALA A 30 4.36 35.33 -6.77
C ALA A 30 5.14 34.00 -6.82
N GLU A 31 6.42 34.00 -6.43
CA GLU A 31 7.23 32.78 -6.39
C GLU A 31 6.74 31.81 -5.30
N MET A 32 6.38 32.32 -4.12
CA MET A 32 5.81 31.52 -3.03
C MET A 32 4.47 30.88 -3.43
N LYS A 33 3.56 31.65 -4.05
CA LYS A 33 2.29 31.10 -4.55
C LYS A 33 2.48 30.01 -5.59
N ARG A 34 3.42 30.19 -6.54
CA ARG A 34 3.74 29.16 -7.54
C ARG A 34 4.31 27.89 -6.91
N ARG A 35 5.11 28.01 -5.84
CA ARG A 35 5.63 26.86 -5.09
C ARG A 35 4.52 26.13 -4.33
N GLU A 36 3.63 26.87 -3.67
CA GLU A 36 2.48 26.31 -2.95
C GLU A 36 1.51 25.59 -3.90
N GLU A 37 1.20 26.19 -5.06
CA GLU A 37 0.38 25.58 -6.11
C GLU A 37 1.03 24.30 -6.66
N ALA A 38 2.34 24.32 -6.94
CA ALA A 38 3.07 23.14 -7.40
C ALA A 38 3.11 22.02 -6.33
N GLU A 39 3.21 22.37 -5.05
CA GLU A 39 3.18 21.40 -3.95
C GLU A 39 1.79 20.76 -3.79
N LEU A 40 0.72 21.56 -3.88
CA LEU A 40 -0.66 21.06 -3.88
C LEU A 40 -0.94 20.16 -5.08
N GLU A 41 -0.45 20.52 -6.27
CA GLU A 41 -0.58 19.70 -7.46
C GLU A 41 0.19 18.38 -7.33
N ALA A 42 1.40 18.39 -6.76
CA ALA A 42 2.17 17.18 -6.48
C ALA A 42 1.43 16.25 -5.51
N LYS A 43 0.87 16.79 -4.41
CA LYS A 43 0.03 16.03 -3.46
C LYS A 43 -1.20 15.42 -4.13
N ARG A 44 -1.87 16.17 -5.01
CA ARG A 44 -3.05 15.69 -5.76
C ARG A 44 -2.68 14.53 -6.69
N ARG A 45 -1.57 14.64 -7.43
CA ARG A 45 -1.05 13.56 -8.30
C ARG A 45 -0.67 12.30 -7.51
N GLU A 46 -0.10 12.46 -6.32
CA GLU A 46 0.24 11.34 -5.45
C GLU A 46 -1.01 10.61 -4.95
N MET A 47 -2.04 11.37 -4.54
CA MET A 47 -3.34 10.83 -4.14
C MET A 47 -4.02 10.09 -5.31
N GLU A 48 -4.08 10.70 -6.50
CA GLU A 48 -4.62 10.05 -7.71
C GLU A 48 -3.86 8.76 -8.07
N ARG A 49 -2.53 8.73 -7.91
CA ARG A 49 -1.73 7.51 -8.13
C ARG A 49 -2.07 6.42 -7.11
N ARG A 50 -2.23 6.78 -5.84
CA ARG A 50 -2.65 5.86 -4.78
C ARG A 50 -4.07 5.32 -5.03
N ASP A 51 -4.99 6.19 -5.41
CA ASP A 51 -6.37 5.82 -5.71
C ASP A 51 -6.46 4.97 -6.98
N ALA A 52 -5.62 5.22 -8.00
CA ALA A 52 -5.52 4.38 -9.18
C ALA A 52 -4.93 2.99 -8.87
N ILE A 53 -3.96 2.90 -7.94
CA ILE A 53 -3.45 1.62 -7.45
C ILE A 53 -4.56 0.86 -6.72
N ARG A 54 -5.31 1.54 -5.84
CA ARG A 54 -6.46 0.97 -5.13
C ARG A 54 -7.53 0.48 -6.11
N ALA A 55 -7.93 1.29 -7.08
CA ALA A 55 -8.92 0.91 -8.08
C ALA A 55 -8.49 -0.29 -8.94
N LYS A 56 -7.21 -0.35 -9.33
CA LYS A 56 -6.65 -1.54 -10.01
C LYS A 56 -6.67 -2.77 -9.12
N GLN A 57 -6.40 -2.61 -7.83
CA GLN A 57 -6.47 -3.68 -6.83
C GLN A 57 -7.90 -4.12 -6.55
N ASP A 58 -8.88 -3.22 -6.53
CA ASP A 58 -10.30 -3.55 -6.36
C ASP A 58 -10.83 -4.34 -7.56
N VAL A 59 -10.42 -3.99 -8.79
CA VAL A 59 -10.69 -4.79 -9.99
C VAL A 59 -10.00 -6.15 -9.93
N LEU A 60 -8.77 -6.22 -9.41
CA LEU A 60 -8.08 -7.49 -9.18
C LEU A 60 -8.80 -8.31 -8.10
N PHE A 61 -9.33 -7.68 -7.06
CA PHE A 61 -10.06 -8.29 -5.96
C PHE A 61 -11.42 -8.82 -6.42
N GLU A 62 -12.19 -8.05 -7.17
CA GLU A 62 -13.42 -8.50 -7.84
C GLU A 62 -13.13 -9.62 -8.85
N LYS A 63 -12.01 -9.59 -9.58
CA LYS A 63 -11.61 -10.71 -10.44
C LYS A 63 -11.24 -11.94 -9.64
N VAL A 64 -10.42 -11.78 -8.61
CA VAL A 64 -9.99 -12.85 -7.72
C VAL A 64 -11.21 -13.44 -7.03
N ILE A 65 -12.11 -12.65 -6.43
CA ILE A 65 -13.41 -13.03 -5.83
C ILE A 65 -14.38 -13.59 -6.86
N GLY A 66 -14.45 -13.02 -8.05
CA GLY A 66 -15.26 -13.48 -9.18
C GLY A 66 -14.86 -14.88 -9.62
N CYS A 67 -13.56 -15.20 -9.60
CA CYS A 67 -13.07 -16.56 -9.75
C CYS A 67 -13.62 -17.50 -8.65
N TYR A 68 -13.96 -17.03 -7.45
CA TYR A 68 -14.62 -17.87 -6.43
C TYR A 68 -16.11 -18.09 -6.72
N ARG A 69 -16.78 -17.28 -7.56
CA ARG A 69 -18.20 -17.47 -7.87
C ARG A 69 -18.44 -18.64 -8.82
N GLU A 70 -17.47 -18.98 -9.68
CA GLU A 70 -17.62 -20.02 -10.72
C GLU A 70 -16.76 -21.28 -10.53
N VAL A 71 -15.73 -21.25 -9.66
CA VAL A 71 -14.83 -22.40 -9.53
C VAL A 71 -15.47 -23.48 -8.64
N GLU A 72 -16.16 -24.44 -9.26
CA GLU A 72 -15.85 -25.86 -9.01
C GLU A 72 -14.33 -26.01 -9.09
N ILE A 73 -13.68 -26.80 -8.25
CA ILE A 73 -12.21 -26.95 -8.26
C ILE A 73 -11.80 -27.68 -9.55
N THR A 74 -11.88 -27.01 -10.69
CA THR A 74 -11.59 -27.46 -12.04
C THR A 74 -10.51 -26.53 -12.61
N GLY A 75 -9.27 -26.89 -12.28
CA GLY A 75 -8.14 -26.91 -13.22
C GLY A 75 -7.51 -25.62 -13.75
N GLU A 76 -8.21 -24.51 -13.97
CA GLU A 76 -7.72 -23.54 -14.99
C GLU A 76 -7.16 -22.20 -14.48
N ILE A 77 -7.30 -21.84 -13.21
CA ILE A 77 -6.79 -20.54 -12.71
C ILE A 77 -5.51 -20.74 -11.90
N LYS A 78 -4.35 -20.62 -12.56
CA LYS A 78 -3.04 -20.60 -11.92
C LYS A 78 -2.68 -19.19 -11.43
N LEU A 79 -3.37 -18.70 -10.39
CA LEU A 79 -2.96 -17.46 -9.72
C LEU A 79 -1.52 -17.58 -9.20
N SER A 80 -0.71 -16.53 -9.39
CA SER A 80 0.65 -16.54 -8.86
C SER A 80 0.64 -16.43 -7.33
N VAL A 81 1.64 -17.00 -6.67
CA VAL A 81 1.79 -16.90 -5.20
C VAL A 81 1.86 -15.44 -4.76
N LYS A 82 2.49 -14.59 -5.59
CA LYS A 82 2.59 -13.16 -5.35
C LYS A 82 1.20 -12.51 -5.35
N ASP A 83 0.37 -12.78 -6.35
CA ASP A 83 -0.96 -12.18 -6.46
C ASP A 83 -1.85 -12.58 -5.28
N ILE A 84 -1.80 -13.86 -4.88
CA ILE A 84 -2.55 -14.37 -3.73
C ILE A 84 -2.09 -13.65 -2.45
N ALA A 85 -0.78 -13.61 -2.20
CA ALA A 85 -0.22 -13.01 -0.99
C ALA A 85 -0.46 -11.49 -0.95
N GLN A 86 -0.37 -10.82 -2.09
CA GLN A 86 -0.63 -9.39 -2.21
C GLN A 86 -2.12 -9.08 -1.98
N THR A 87 -3.03 -9.91 -2.51
CA THR A 87 -4.47 -9.82 -2.25
C THR A 87 -4.78 -10.02 -0.76
N ALA A 88 -4.08 -10.93 -0.10
CA ALA A 88 -4.29 -11.21 1.32
C ALA A 88 -3.98 -10.00 2.23
N ILE A 89 -3.12 -9.06 1.79
CA ILE A 89 -2.62 -7.94 2.60
C ILE A 89 -3.12 -6.56 2.18
N VAL A 90 -4.00 -6.43 1.16
CA VAL A 90 -4.37 -5.14 0.54
C VAL A 90 -4.75 -4.06 1.56
N ASP A 91 -5.61 -4.35 2.54
CA ASP A 91 -6.05 -3.33 3.52
C ASP A 91 -5.22 -3.30 4.81
N SER A 92 -4.13 -4.06 4.87
CA SER A 92 -3.32 -4.17 6.08
C SER A 92 -2.31 -3.03 6.26
N GLY A 93 -2.08 -2.24 5.20
CA GLY A 93 -1.00 -1.27 5.10
C GLY A 93 0.39 -1.89 4.96
N LEU A 94 0.49 -3.20 4.72
CA LEU A 94 1.74 -3.93 4.54
C LEU A 94 2.07 -4.09 3.06
N SER A 95 3.37 -4.09 2.75
CA SER A 95 3.87 -4.41 1.41
C SER A 95 4.09 -5.92 1.23
N PHE A 96 4.21 -6.38 -0.02
CA PHE A 96 4.60 -7.77 -0.27
C PHE A 96 6.00 -8.08 0.31
N ASP A 97 6.92 -7.12 0.28
CA ASP A 97 8.26 -7.25 0.85
C ASP A 97 8.23 -7.41 2.37
N ASP A 98 7.25 -6.80 3.06
CA ASP A 98 7.03 -7.02 4.50
C ASP A 98 6.65 -8.47 4.82
N VAL A 99 5.85 -9.09 3.96
CA VAL A 99 5.46 -10.50 4.08
C VAL A 99 6.68 -11.39 3.91
N LEU A 100 7.55 -11.10 2.95
CA LEU A 100 8.78 -11.85 2.70
C LEU A 100 9.84 -11.61 3.77
N GLY A 101 9.98 -10.39 4.27
CA GLY A 101 11.05 -9.96 5.16
C GLY A 101 11.04 -10.61 6.55
N PRO A 102 12.11 -10.41 7.35
CA PRO A 102 12.30 -11.09 8.62
C PRO A 102 11.46 -10.52 9.78
N ARG A 103 10.87 -9.33 9.62
CA ARG A 103 10.14 -8.60 10.67
C ARG A 103 8.97 -9.41 11.25
N ARG A 104 8.77 -9.35 12.59
CA ARG A 104 7.83 -10.20 13.34
C ARG A 104 6.86 -9.44 14.25
N THR A 105 6.52 -8.19 13.95
CA THR A 105 5.43 -7.50 14.65
C THR A 105 4.13 -8.29 14.56
N ARG A 106 3.35 -8.35 15.65
CA ARG A 106 2.13 -9.18 15.74
C ARG A 106 1.18 -8.98 14.56
N HIS A 107 0.91 -7.73 14.18
CA HIS A 107 0.10 -7.35 13.03
C HIS A 107 0.60 -8.04 11.75
N LEU A 108 1.87 -7.84 11.43
CA LEU A 108 2.51 -8.37 10.23
C LEU A 108 2.63 -9.90 10.25
N ALA A 109 2.91 -10.51 11.41
CA ALA A 109 2.93 -11.96 11.56
C ALA A 109 1.54 -12.57 11.29
N ASN A 110 0.47 -11.93 11.77
CA ASN A 110 -0.91 -12.40 11.52
C ASN A 110 -1.26 -12.35 10.02
N TYR A 111 -0.99 -11.23 9.35
CA TYR A 111 -1.23 -11.10 7.91
C TYR A 111 -0.36 -12.04 7.07
N ARG A 112 0.88 -12.29 7.50
CA ARG A 112 1.73 -13.30 6.87
C ARG A 112 1.15 -14.70 7.02
N HIS A 113 0.69 -15.08 8.20
CA HIS A 113 0.06 -16.39 8.40
C HIS A 113 -1.20 -16.52 7.54
N TYR A 114 -1.97 -15.43 7.41
CA TYR A 114 -3.13 -15.38 6.52
C TYR A 114 -2.73 -15.55 5.04
N ALA A 115 -1.70 -14.85 4.57
CA ALA A 115 -1.18 -15.02 3.22
C ALA A 115 -0.73 -16.47 2.95
N ILE A 116 -0.03 -17.09 3.92
CA ILE A 116 0.33 -18.51 3.87
C ILE A 116 -0.91 -19.40 3.74
N LEU A 117 -1.93 -19.17 4.54
CA LEU A 117 -3.18 -19.93 4.51
C LEU A 117 -3.87 -19.80 3.14
N CYS A 118 -3.99 -18.59 2.59
CA CYS A 118 -4.59 -18.37 1.27
C CYS A 118 -3.82 -19.09 0.17
N VAL A 119 -2.48 -19.00 0.16
CA VAL A 119 -1.65 -19.72 -0.82
C VAL A 119 -1.86 -21.22 -0.68
N TRP A 120 -1.87 -21.74 0.56
CA TRP A 120 -2.12 -23.15 0.79
C TRP A 120 -3.51 -23.58 0.32
N ALA A 121 -4.56 -22.80 0.59
CA ALA A 121 -5.93 -23.13 0.21
C ALA A 121 -6.15 -23.10 -1.32
N LEU A 122 -5.49 -22.17 -2.02
CA LEU A 122 -5.73 -21.89 -3.43
C LEU A 122 -4.78 -22.60 -4.39
N ARG A 123 -3.61 -23.04 -3.92
CA ARG A 123 -2.60 -23.74 -4.72
C ARG A 123 -2.43 -25.18 -4.26
N PRO A 124 -3.37 -26.08 -4.63
CA PRO A 124 -3.31 -27.47 -4.21
C PRO A 124 -2.08 -28.20 -4.78
N ASP A 125 -1.60 -27.75 -5.94
CA ASP A 125 -0.43 -28.22 -6.67
C ASP A 125 0.91 -27.95 -5.94
N MET A 126 0.93 -27.06 -4.94
CA MET A 126 2.14 -26.72 -4.21
C MET A 126 2.25 -27.48 -2.89
N SER A 127 3.45 -28.02 -2.65
CA SER A 127 3.84 -28.62 -1.37
C SER A 127 4.16 -27.56 -0.31
N LEU A 128 4.06 -27.91 0.97
CA LEU A 128 4.37 -27.01 2.09
C LEU A 128 5.79 -26.41 2.00
N PRO A 129 6.85 -27.18 1.66
CA PRO A 129 8.18 -26.61 1.46
C PRO A 129 8.23 -25.58 0.31
N ASN A 130 7.54 -25.85 -0.81
CA ASN A 130 7.51 -24.92 -1.94
C ASN A 130 6.80 -23.61 -1.58
N ILE A 131 5.68 -23.69 -0.85
CA ILE A 131 4.96 -22.51 -0.35
C ILE A 131 5.89 -21.65 0.53
N GLY A 132 6.60 -22.28 1.46
CA GLY A 132 7.56 -21.60 2.33
C GLY A 132 8.69 -20.91 1.56
N LYS A 133 9.25 -21.57 0.54
CA LYS A 133 10.27 -21.00 -0.36
C LYS A 133 9.78 -19.71 -1.05
N HIS A 134 8.58 -19.73 -1.63
CA HIS A 134 8.01 -18.56 -2.31
C HIS A 134 7.65 -17.42 -1.35
N LEU A 135 7.33 -17.74 -0.11
CA LEU A 135 7.03 -16.75 0.93
C LEU A 135 8.30 -16.50 1.77
N GLY A 136 9.40 -16.14 1.13
CA GLY A 136 10.63 -15.64 1.78
C GLY A 136 11.49 -16.72 2.44
N GLY A 137 11.58 -17.92 1.86
CA GLY A 137 12.51 -18.96 2.32
C GLY A 137 12.14 -19.58 3.68
N ARG A 138 10.85 -19.62 4.02
CA ARG A 138 10.37 -20.10 5.32
C ARG A 138 10.32 -21.63 5.35
N ASP A 139 10.61 -22.18 6.53
CA ASP A 139 10.54 -23.61 6.76
C ASP A 139 9.09 -24.13 6.62
N HIS A 140 8.92 -25.34 6.09
CA HIS A 140 7.62 -25.99 5.93
C HIS A 140 6.83 -26.11 7.24
N THR A 141 7.51 -26.23 8.38
CA THR A 141 6.90 -26.19 9.72
C THR A 141 6.27 -24.83 10.04
N THR A 142 6.80 -23.73 9.50
CA THR A 142 6.20 -22.39 9.62
C THR A 142 4.87 -22.34 8.85
N VAL A 143 4.80 -22.98 7.69
CA VAL A 143 3.57 -23.09 6.90
C VAL A 143 2.52 -23.91 7.66
N LEU A 144 2.93 -25.06 8.20
CA LEU A 144 2.07 -25.91 9.02
C LEU A 144 1.56 -25.19 10.28
N HIS A 145 2.44 -24.46 10.96
CA HIS A 145 2.08 -23.67 12.13
C HIS A 145 1.06 -22.58 11.78
N ALA A 146 1.23 -21.88 10.66
CA ALA A 146 0.26 -20.89 10.20
C ALA A 146 -1.13 -21.51 9.97
N ILE A 147 -1.22 -22.65 9.30
CA ILE A 147 -2.49 -23.35 9.02
C ILE A 147 -3.18 -23.74 10.33
N ARG A 148 -2.45 -24.37 11.26
CA ARG A 148 -2.98 -24.80 12.56
C ARG A 148 -3.50 -23.64 13.40
N ARG A 149 -2.85 -22.47 13.32
CA ARG A 149 -3.24 -21.25 14.04
C ARG A 149 -4.61 -20.68 13.62
N PHE A 150 -5.13 -21.07 12.46
CA PHE A 150 -6.49 -20.74 12.04
C PHE A 150 -7.49 -21.87 12.34
N GLY A 151 -7.02 -23.02 12.82
CA GLY A 151 -7.84 -24.19 13.13
C GLY A 151 -8.52 -24.78 11.91
N PHE A 152 -7.75 -24.99 10.84
CA PHE A 152 -8.20 -25.73 9.67
C PHE A 152 -7.44 -27.04 9.56
N ASP A 153 -8.20 -28.14 9.43
CA ASP A 153 -7.64 -29.49 9.26
C ASP A 153 -7.55 -29.89 7.78
N SER A 154 -8.46 -29.36 6.95
CA SER A 154 -8.55 -29.65 5.52
C SER A 154 -8.40 -28.40 4.66
N ARG A 155 -7.72 -28.57 3.52
CA ARG A 155 -7.52 -27.52 2.51
C ARG A 155 -8.85 -27.04 1.93
N SER A 156 -9.75 -27.97 1.65
CA SER A 156 -11.08 -27.67 1.12
C SER A 156 -11.93 -26.89 2.11
N ASP A 157 -11.80 -27.16 3.41
CA ASP A 157 -12.53 -26.45 4.45
C ASP A 157 -12.02 -25.02 4.62
N ALA A 158 -10.70 -24.83 4.59
CA ALA A 158 -10.10 -23.49 4.58
C ALA A 158 -10.55 -22.67 3.36
N ALA A 159 -10.50 -23.27 2.16
CA ALA A 159 -10.94 -22.62 0.93
C ALA A 159 -12.43 -22.24 0.99
N ARG A 160 -13.29 -23.15 1.46
CA ARG A 160 -14.73 -22.91 1.63
C ARG A 160 -15.00 -21.78 2.64
N PHE A 161 -14.30 -21.79 3.76
CA PHE A 161 -14.46 -20.77 4.81
C PHE A 161 -14.04 -19.39 4.31
N ILE A 162 -12.87 -19.29 3.66
CA ILE A 162 -12.39 -18.03 3.07
C ILE A 162 -13.38 -17.53 2.03
N LYS A 163 -13.92 -18.42 1.19
CA LYS A 163 -14.95 -18.10 0.19
C LYS A 163 -16.23 -17.56 0.82
N GLN A 164 -16.72 -18.18 1.90
CA GLN A 164 -18.01 -17.84 2.50
C GLN A 164 -17.96 -16.60 3.40
N HIS A 165 -16.87 -16.42 4.15
CA HIS A 165 -16.81 -15.41 5.21
C HIS A 165 -15.79 -14.29 4.95
N GLY A 166 -14.91 -14.46 3.96
CA GLY A 166 -13.89 -13.48 3.62
C GLY A 166 -12.76 -13.36 4.65
N ARG A 167 -11.93 -12.33 4.45
CA ARG A 167 -10.70 -12.11 5.23
C ARG A 167 -10.99 -11.85 6.70
N ASP A 168 -11.84 -10.87 7.00
CA ASP A 168 -11.94 -10.33 8.35
C ASP A 168 -12.46 -11.39 9.34
N ALA A 169 -13.39 -12.22 8.90
CA ALA A 169 -13.85 -13.39 9.65
C ALA A 169 -12.76 -14.46 9.81
N THR A 170 -11.93 -14.68 8.78
CA THR A 170 -10.80 -15.61 8.86
C THR A 170 -9.75 -15.11 9.86
N MET A 171 -9.42 -13.82 9.81
CA MET A 171 -8.50 -13.17 10.75
C MET A 171 -9.02 -13.18 12.18
N ALA A 172 -10.34 -13.09 12.39
CA ALA A 172 -10.93 -13.20 13.73
C ALA A 172 -10.68 -14.58 14.39
N ARG A 173 -10.47 -15.64 13.62
CA ARG A 173 -10.13 -16.98 14.17
C ARG A 173 -8.79 -16.98 14.92
N LEU A 174 -7.84 -16.12 14.52
CA LEU A 174 -6.56 -15.96 15.23
C LEU A 174 -6.74 -15.45 16.67
N ALA A 175 -7.77 -14.64 16.92
CA ALA A 175 -8.05 -14.11 18.25
C ALA A 175 -8.62 -15.20 19.18
N LYS A 176 -9.42 -16.13 18.63
CA LYS A 176 -10.05 -17.22 19.40
C LYS A 176 -9.08 -18.31 19.85
N GLN A 177 -7.98 -18.52 19.14
CA GLN A 177 -6.95 -19.52 19.53
C GLN A 177 -5.82 -18.95 20.39
N ALA A 178 -5.78 -17.62 20.58
CA ALA A 178 -4.79 -16.95 21.42
C ALA A 178 -5.31 -16.66 22.84
N ALA A 179 -6.55 -17.05 23.13
CA ALA A 179 -7.20 -17.04 24.44
C ALA A 179 -7.31 -18.48 24.94
#